data_AF-A0AAE6CGP9-F1
#
_entry.id   AF-A0AAE6CGP9-F1
#
_cell.length_a   1.000
_cell.length_b   1.000
_cell.length_c   1.000
_cell.angle_alpha   90.00
_cell.angle_beta   90.00
_cell.angle_gamma   90.00
#
_symmetry.space_group_name_H-M   'P 1'
#
loop_
_entity.id
_entity.type
_entity.pdbx_description
1 polymer ?
#
loop_
_entity_poly.entity_id
_entity_poly.type
_entity_poly.pdbx_seq_one_letter_code
_entity_poly.pdbx_strand_id
1 'polypeptide(L)'
;MTTNGSVDLPPTIEIAAPTFPILIDSDPTSFVIRYSDDVGVDLSSLVVTLDGGDLTTCSVTLSTATCAYSGLTEGVHLLQAGILDNSGDAANYAVAQASFLYLKELGGGGVASKWRTGSGAPSASLGVESDLYLDKSNGDVYEKLSAGSPLMYSPGLLIWMRQGARLFLAVGH
;
A
#
# COMPACT_ATOMS: atom_id res chain seq x y z
N MET A 1 -10.12 40.12 -40.66
CA MET A 1 -10.31 39.77 -39.24
C MET A 1 -9.42 38.57 -38.98
N THR A 2 -8.19 38.80 -38.52
CA THR A 2 -7.33 37.70 -38.06
C THR A 2 -7.87 37.31 -36.70
N THR A 3 -8.53 36.14 -36.60
CA THR A 3 -8.77 35.54 -35.29
C THR A 3 -7.40 35.35 -34.68
N ASN A 4 -7.09 36.10 -33.64
CA ASN A 4 -5.96 35.84 -32.78
C ASN A 4 -6.24 34.46 -32.19
N GLY A 5 -5.79 33.41 -32.88
CA GLY A 5 -6.03 32.03 -32.50
C GLY A 5 -5.48 31.85 -31.10
N SER A 6 -6.33 31.39 -30.18
CA SER A 6 -5.83 30.95 -28.88
C SER A 6 -4.72 29.94 -29.16
N VAL A 7 -3.53 30.20 -28.62
CA VAL A 7 -2.47 29.21 -28.65
C VAL A 7 -2.88 28.18 -27.61
N ASP A 8 -3.27 27.01 -28.10
CA ASP A 8 -3.56 25.83 -27.29
C ASP A 8 -2.34 25.48 -26.42
N LEU A 9 -2.57 25.21 -25.14
CA LEU A 9 -1.53 24.84 -24.18
C LEU A 9 -1.49 23.32 -24.02
N PRO A 10 -0.32 22.72 -23.77
CA PRO A 10 -0.27 21.29 -23.47
C PRO A 10 -1.13 20.94 -22.24
N PRO A 11 -1.68 19.71 -22.20
CA PRO A 11 -2.51 19.30 -21.08
C PRO A 11 -1.68 19.22 -19.81
N THR A 12 -2.38 19.33 -18.68
CA THR A 12 -1.84 19.06 -17.35
C THR A 12 -2.37 17.74 -16.83
N ILE A 13 -1.53 16.97 -16.16
CA ILE A 13 -1.91 15.72 -15.50
C ILE A 13 -1.19 15.60 -14.17
N GLU A 14 -1.88 15.12 -13.15
CA GLU A 14 -1.32 14.84 -11.84
C GLU A 14 -1.89 13.54 -11.25
N ILE A 15 -1.07 12.85 -10.46
CA ILE A 15 -1.51 11.76 -9.61
C ILE A 15 -1.95 12.38 -8.28
N ALA A 16 -3.26 12.50 -8.10
CA ALA A 16 -3.87 13.09 -6.91
C ALA A 16 -4.00 12.09 -5.75
N ALA A 17 -3.95 10.78 -6.01
CA ALA A 17 -3.82 9.74 -4.99
C ALA A 17 -3.03 8.54 -5.55
N PRO A 18 -2.08 7.97 -4.78
CA PRO A 18 -1.79 8.27 -3.38
C PRO A 18 -1.07 9.61 -3.17
N THR A 19 -1.41 10.35 -2.11
CA THR A 19 -0.76 11.63 -1.75
C THR A 19 0.48 11.45 -0.87
N PHE A 20 0.68 10.25 -0.33
CA PHE A 20 1.80 9.93 0.55
C PHE A 20 2.77 8.94 -0.11
N PRO A 21 4.08 9.13 0.06
CA PRO A 21 5.10 8.26 -0.50
C PRO A 21 5.21 6.90 0.21
N ILE A 22 4.52 6.72 1.33
CA ILE A 22 4.44 5.46 2.06
C ILE A 22 2.96 5.20 2.37
N LEU A 23 2.50 4.01 2.02
CA LEU A 23 1.16 3.52 2.26
C LEU A 23 1.24 2.33 3.20
N ILE A 24 0.63 2.47 4.37
CA ILE A 24 0.60 1.47 5.43
C ILE A 24 -0.88 1.22 5.73
N ASP A 25 -1.40 0.05 5.34
CA ASP A 25 -2.78 -0.46 5.55
C ASP A 25 -3.97 0.45 5.20
N SER A 26 -3.73 1.68 4.79
CA SER A 26 -4.68 2.39 3.94
C SER A 26 -4.45 1.87 2.52
N ASP A 27 -4.92 0.66 2.22
CA ASP A 27 -4.97 0.19 0.83
C ASP A 27 -5.61 1.32 0.01
N PRO A 28 -4.87 2.02 -0.89
CA PRO A 28 -5.53 2.88 -1.84
C PRO A 28 -6.30 1.93 -2.76
N THR A 29 -7.54 1.65 -2.40
CA THR A 29 -8.45 0.84 -3.25
C THR A 29 -8.73 1.54 -4.57
N SER A 30 -8.31 2.80 -4.70
CA SER A 30 -8.26 3.52 -5.95
C SER A 30 -7.07 4.47 -6.04
N PHE A 31 -6.49 4.56 -7.23
CA PHE A 31 -5.62 5.66 -7.65
C PHE A 31 -6.48 6.75 -8.29
N VAL A 32 -6.15 8.01 -8.02
CA VAL A 32 -6.89 9.15 -8.57
C VAL A 32 -5.94 9.98 -9.41
N ILE A 33 -6.30 10.17 -10.67
CA ILE A 33 -5.56 10.96 -11.65
C ILE A 33 -6.45 12.15 -12.00
N ARG A 34 -5.90 13.36 -11.97
CA ARG A 34 -6.58 14.57 -12.43
C ARG A 34 -5.89 15.11 -13.66
N TYR A 35 -6.66 15.64 -14.58
CA TYR A 35 -6.14 16.26 -15.79
C TYR A 35 -7.02 17.44 -16.19
N SER A 36 -6.40 18.40 -16.87
CA SER A 36 -7.07 19.61 -17.36
C SER A 36 -6.30 20.16 -18.55
N ASP A 37 -7.05 20.81 -19.43
CA ASP A 37 -6.56 21.44 -20.65
C ASP A 37 -7.50 22.60 -21.01
N ASP A 38 -7.06 23.59 -21.81
CA ASP A 38 -7.89 24.74 -22.18
C ASP A 38 -8.88 24.45 -23.32
N VAL A 39 -8.61 23.45 -24.17
CA VAL A 39 -9.49 23.00 -25.27
C VAL A 39 -10.00 21.58 -25.08
N GLY A 40 -9.38 20.81 -24.18
CA GLY A 40 -9.85 19.52 -23.69
C GLY A 40 -8.92 18.37 -24.04
N VAL A 41 -9.13 17.23 -23.38
CA VAL A 41 -8.25 16.06 -23.51
C VAL A 41 -8.88 14.93 -24.33
N ASP A 42 -8.04 14.13 -24.99
CA ASP A 42 -8.45 12.88 -25.62
C ASP A 42 -8.52 11.78 -24.55
N LEU A 43 -9.72 11.53 -24.04
CA LEU A 43 -9.94 10.51 -23.01
C LEU A 43 -9.62 9.09 -23.47
N SER A 44 -9.61 8.81 -24.78
CA SER A 44 -9.26 7.49 -25.32
C SER A 44 -7.76 7.22 -25.30
N SER A 45 -6.95 8.29 -25.18
CA SER A 45 -5.50 8.23 -25.07
C SER A 45 -4.99 8.03 -23.64
N LEU A 46 -5.88 8.09 -22.63
CA LEU A 46 -5.47 7.96 -21.24
C LEU A 46 -4.90 6.57 -20.98
N VAL A 47 -3.63 6.53 -20.59
CA VAL A 47 -2.93 5.32 -20.15
C VAL A 47 -2.55 5.50 -18.69
N VAL A 48 -2.89 4.52 -17.86
CA VAL A 48 -2.47 4.45 -16.45
C VAL A 48 -1.83 3.09 -16.23
N THR A 49 -0.60 3.08 -15.72
CA THR A 49 0.15 1.85 -15.45
C THR A 49 0.67 1.82 -14.01
N LEU A 50 0.64 0.63 -13.42
CA LEU A 50 1.28 0.31 -12.15
C LEU A 50 2.38 -0.71 -12.42
N ASP A 51 3.63 -0.36 -12.08
CA ASP A 51 4.82 -1.19 -12.32
C ASP A 51 4.97 -1.64 -13.79
N GLY A 52 4.49 -0.81 -14.72
CA GLY A 52 4.46 -1.09 -16.16
C GLY A 52 3.30 -1.97 -16.63
N GLY A 53 2.42 -2.43 -15.73
CA GLY A 53 1.17 -3.11 -16.09
C GLY A 53 0.00 -2.13 -16.21
N ASP A 54 -0.79 -2.25 -17.28
CA ASP A 54 -1.95 -1.38 -17.53
C ASP A 54 -3.07 -1.60 -16.49
N LEU A 55 -3.65 -0.50 -16.00
CA LEU A 55 -4.83 -0.50 -15.15
C LEU A 55 -6.09 -0.32 -16.01
N THR A 56 -6.80 -1.42 -16.30
CA THR A 56 -7.97 -1.41 -17.19
C THR A 56 -9.29 -1.10 -16.49
N THR A 57 -9.30 -1.00 -15.16
CA THR A 57 -10.48 -0.81 -14.30
C THR A 57 -10.76 0.66 -13.98
N CYS A 58 -10.17 1.59 -14.73
CA CYS A 58 -10.34 3.02 -14.51
C CYS A 58 -11.75 3.49 -14.90
N SER A 59 -12.40 4.20 -13.99
CA SER A 59 -13.61 4.98 -14.27
C SER A 59 -13.17 6.39 -14.68
N VAL A 60 -13.34 6.72 -15.96
CA VAL A 60 -12.84 7.95 -16.60
C VAL A 60 -13.96 8.98 -16.75
N THR A 61 -13.66 10.24 -16.43
CA THR A 61 -14.54 11.41 -16.59
C THR A 61 -13.83 12.51 -17.39
N LEU A 62 -14.41 13.71 -17.53
CA LEU A 62 -13.78 14.80 -18.28
C LEU A 62 -12.52 15.39 -17.63
N SER A 63 -12.32 15.20 -16.33
CA SER A 63 -11.19 15.80 -15.60
C SER A 63 -10.56 14.88 -14.56
N THR A 64 -11.05 13.65 -14.45
CA THR A 64 -10.58 12.71 -13.43
C THR A 64 -10.72 11.27 -13.90
N ALA A 65 -9.72 10.45 -13.62
CA ALA A 65 -9.78 9.01 -13.73
C ALA A 65 -9.53 8.37 -12.37
N THR A 66 -10.39 7.43 -11.98
CA THR A 66 -10.28 6.68 -10.73
C THR A 66 -10.07 5.21 -11.07
N CYS A 67 -8.87 4.70 -10.80
CA CYS A 67 -8.46 3.33 -11.13
C CYS A 67 -8.50 2.45 -9.90
N ALA A 68 -9.46 1.52 -9.84
CA ALA A 68 -9.51 0.55 -8.76
C ALA A 68 -8.37 -0.46 -8.89
N TYR A 69 -7.69 -0.76 -7.78
CA TYR A 69 -6.66 -1.78 -7.75
C TYR A 69 -6.79 -2.63 -6.49
N SER A 70 -6.41 -3.90 -6.59
CA SER A 70 -6.42 -4.84 -5.47
C SER A 70 -5.18 -5.72 -5.51
N GLY A 71 -4.61 -6.02 -4.34
CA GLY A 71 -3.49 -6.94 -4.23
C GLY A 71 -2.14 -6.30 -4.55
N LEU A 72 -1.87 -5.10 -4.02
CA LEU A 72 -0.50 -4.59 -3.98
C LEU A 72 0.37 -5.57 -3.18
N THR A 73 1.53 -5.88 -3.73
CA THR A 73 2.55 -6.64 -3.01
C THR A 73 3.39 -5.68 -2.19
N GLU A 74 3.90 -6.09 -1.03
CA GLU A 74 4.81 -5.23 -0.27
C GLU A 74 6.03 -4.85 -1.12
N GLY A 75 6.37 -3.55 -1.13
CA GLY A 75 7.49 -3.04 -1.92
C GLY A 75 7.27 -1.65 -2.48
N VAL A 76 8.29 -1.18 -3.18
CA VAL A 76 8.22 0.09 -3.91
C VAL A 76 7.50 -0.14 -5.24
N HIS A 77 6.50 0.69 -5.49
CA HIS A 77 5.72 0.71 -6.71
C HIS A 77 5.93 2.00 -7.48
N LEU A 78 5.72 1.94 -8.79
CA LEU A 78 5.70 3.09 -9.70
C LEU A 78 4.34 3.18 -10.39
N LEU A 79 3.60 4.25 -10.09
CA LEU A 79 2.39 4.61 -10.81
C LEU A 79 2.74 5.66 -11.87
N GLN A 80 2.30 5.43 -13.10
CA GLN A 80 2.49 6.35 -14.22
C GLN A 80 1.14 6.60 -14.89
N ALA A 81 0.89 7.85 -15.28
CA ALA A 81 -0.29 8.21 -16.05
C ALA A 81 0.12 9.16 -17.17
N GLY A 82 -0.49 9.03 -18.33
CA GLY A 82 -0.32 9.99 -19.41
C GLY A 82 -1.55 10.12 -20.29
N ILE A 83 -1.71 11.30 -20.88
CA ILE A 83 -2.88 11.66 -21.69
C ILE A 83 -2.47 12.62 -22.81
N LEU A 84 -3.07 12.45 -23.99
CA LEU A 84 -2.97 13.37 -25.12
C LEU A 84 -4.08 14.43 -25.02
N ASP A 85 -3.76 15.62 -25.53
CA ASP A 85 -4.76 16.64 -25.82
C ASP A 85 -5.57 16.28 -27.10
N ASN A 86 -6.78 16.81 -27.22
CA ASN A 86 -7.68 16.67 -28.38
C ASN A 86 -7.15 17.29 -29.68
N SER A 87 -6.10 18.12 -29.66
CA SER A 87 -5.49 18.66 -30.88
C SER A 87 -4.86 17.59 -31.79
N GLY A 88 -4.72 16.34 -31.30
CA GLY A 88 -4.32 15.17 -32.11
C GLY A 88 -2.83 15.14 -32.47
N ASP A 89 -2.05 16.14 -32.06
CA ASP A 89 -0.59 16.15 -32.18
C ASP A 89 0.03 15.46 -30.96
N ALA A 90 0.78 14.38 -31.19
CA ALA A 90 1.54 13.68 -30.14
C ALA A 90 2.56 14.57 -29.40
N ALA A 91 2.77 15.81 -29.86
CA ALA A 91 3.58 16.84 -29.20
C ALA A 91 2.93 17.40 -27.92
N ASN A 92 1.61 17.26 -27.74
CA ASN A 92 0.86 17.71 -26.56
C ASN A 92 0.48 16.53 -25.65
N TYR A 93 1.49 15.74 -25.26
CA TYR A 93 1.37 14.62 -24.34
C TYR A 93 1.87 15.01 -22.95
N ALA A 94 1.04 14.80 -21.92
CA ALA A 94 1.42 15.05 -20.54
C ALA A 94 1.59 13.74 -19.78
N VAL A 95 2.57 13.70 -18.86
CA VAL A 95 2.88 12.53 -18.03
C VAL A 95 3.02 12.93 -16.57
N ALA A 96 2.43 12.12 -15.68
CA ALA A 96 2.67 12.15 -14.25
C ALA A 96 3.23 10.80 -13.77
N GLN A 97 4.12 10.86 -12.79
CA GLN A 97 4.70 9.67 -12.15
C GLN A 97 4.73 9.85 -10.64
N ALA A 98 4.42 8.79 -9.90
CA ALA A 98 4.53 8.76 -8.46
C ALA A 98 5.09 7.41 -8.01
N SER A 99 6.14 7.44 -7.21
CA SER A 99 6.63 6.25 -6.50
C SER A 99 6.10 6.24 -5.09
N PHE A 100 5.66 5.06 -4.64
CA PHE A 100 5.22 4.87 -3.27
C PHE A 100 5.69 3.51 -2.75
N LEU A 101 6.01 3.44 -1.46
CA LEU A 101 6.25 2.20 -0.76
C LEU A 101 4.93 1.69 -0.20
N TYR A 102 4.49 0.51 -0.63
CA TYR A 102 3.39 -0.21 0.01
C TYR A 102 3.95 -1.18 1.04
N LEU A 103 3.41 -1.09 2.26
CA LEU A 103 3.63 -2.04 3.33
C LEU A 103 2.26 -2.53 3.77
N LYS A 104 2.04 -3.84 3.70
CA LYS A 104 0.82 -4.44 4.22
C LYS A 104 0.87 -4.31 5.74
N GLU A 105 -0.18 -3.85 6.40
CA GLU A 105 -0.27 -4.21 7.82
C GLU A 105 -0.46 -5.71 7.88
N LEU A 106 0.54 -6.37 8.44
CA LEU A 106 0.29 -7.57 9.18
C LEU A 106 -0.48 -7.11 10.42
N GLY A 107 -1.81 -7.22 10.37
CA GLY A 107 -2.77 -6.48 11.20
C GLY A 107 -2.29 -6.22 12.62
N GLY A 108 -1.91 -4.97 12.92
CA GLY A 108 -0.98 -4.72 14.03
C GLY A 108 -0.77 -3.26 14.45
N GLY A 109 -1.42 -2.28 13.80
CA GLY A 109 -1.29 -0.85 14.12
C GLY A 109 0.00 -0.19 13.62
N GLY A 110 0.43 -0.52 12.39
CA GLY A 110 1.61 0.02 11.73
C GLY A 110 2.77 -0.97 11.64
N VAL A 111 3.91 -0.50 11.13
CA VAL A 111 5.14 -1.27 10.82
C VAL A 111 5.81 -2.01 12.00
N ALA A 112 5.10 -2.27 13.09
CA ALA A 112 5.60 -2.97 14.27
C ALA A 112 4.49 -3.73 15.00
N SER A 113 4.73 -5.02 15.27
CA SER A 113 3.99 -5.81 16.25
C SER A 113 3.87 -5.05 17.58
N LYS A 114 2.67 -4.98 18.18
CA LYS A 114 2.54 -4.44 19.53
C LYS A 114 2.93 -5.51 20.54
N TRP A 115 4.00 -5.24 21.27
CA TRP A 115 4.43 -6.10 22.38
C TRP A 115 3.47 -6.00 23.56
N ARG A 116 2.97 -7.14 24.04
CA ARG A 116 2.13 -7.30 25.23
C ARG A 116 2.80 -8.20 26.25
N THR A 117 2.35 -8.12 27.49
CA THR A 117 2.81 -9.04 28.56
C THR A 117 1.65 -9.44 29.46
N GLY A 118 1.75 -10.61 30.09
CA GLY A 118 0.79 -11.08 31.08
C GLY A 118 1.33 -12.29 31.85
N SER A 119 0.46 -13.01 32.56
CA SER A 119 0.82 -14.23 33.28
C SER A 119 0.01 -15.38 32.70
N GLY A 120 0.67 -16.43 32.24
CA GLY A 120 0.05 -17.50 31.46
C GLY A 120 -0.04 -17.15 29.97
N ALA A 121 -0.38 -18.17 29.17
CA ALA A 121 -0.59 -18.04 27.74
C ALA A 121 -1.68 -16.98 27.41
N PRO A 122 -1.51 -16.20 26.32
CA PRO A 122 -2.46 -15.17 25.94
C PRO A 122 -3.81 -15.75 25.50
N SER A 123 -4.90 -15.01 25.72
CA SER A 123 -6.22 -15.42 25.22
C SER A 123 -6.29 -15.30 23.70
N ALA A 124 -6.99 -16.22 23.05
CA ALA A 124 -7.25 -16.19 21.60
C ALA A 124 -7.91 -14.89 21.09
N SER A 125 -8.56 -14.10 21.95
CA SER A 125 -9.16 -12.81 21.55
C SER A 125 -8.22 -11.62 21.75
N LEU A 126 -7.03 -11.82 22.33
CA LEU A 126 -6.07 -10.76 22.56
C LEU A 126 -5.37 -10.39 21.24
N GLY A 127 -5.06 -9.11 21.09
CA GLY A 127 -4.27 -8.59 19.98
C GLY A 127 -4.87 -8.83 18.59
N VAL A 128 -4.05 -8.51 17.62
CA VAL A 128 -4.26 -8.67 16.19
C VAL A 128 -3.04 -9.40 15.61
N GLU A 129 -3.15 -9.89 14.38
CA GLU A 129 -2.16 -10.77 13.76
C GLU A 129 -0.72 -10.21 13.84
N SER A 130 0.29 -11.06 14.01
CA SER A 130 1.70 -10.67 14.20
C SER A 130 2.01 -9.87 15.48
N ASP A 131 1.03 -9.62 16.38
CA ASP A 131 1.33 -9.12 17.72
C ASP A 131 2.17 -10.12 18.52
N LEU A 132 3.11 -9.60 19.31
CA LEU A 132 3.93 -10.41 20.22
C LEU A 132 3.41 -10.30 21.65
N TYR A 133 3.41 -11.41 22.37
CA TYR A 133 3.05 -11.49 23.78
C TYR A 133 4.11 -12.26 24.57
N LEU A 134 4.58 -11.68 25.67
CA LEU A 134 5.47 -12.33 26.64
C LEU A 134 4.68 -12.83 27.86
N ASP A 135 4.71 -14.14 28.09
CA ASP A 135 4.25 -14.74 29.34
C ASP A 135 5.33 -14.58 30.42
N LYS A 136 5.01 -13.80 31.45
CA LYS A 136 5.93 -13.51 32.57
C LYS A 136 6.05 -14.67 33.57
N SER A 137 5.21 -15.69 33.47
CA SER A 137 5.23 -16.84 34.37
C SER A 137 6.33 -17.84 34.02
N ASN A 138 6.65 -17.96 32.72
CA ASN A 138 7.62 -18.93 32.21
C ASN A 138 8.61 -18.34 31.19
N GLY A 139 8.38 -17.11 30.71
CA GLY A 139 9.24 -16.43 29.74
C GLY A 139 8.91 -16.75 28.27
N ASP A 140 7.84 -17.49 28.00
CA ASP A 140 7.47 -17.84 26.63
C ASP A 140 6.99 -16.62 25.85
N VAL A 141 7.44 -16.51 24.61
CA VAL A 141 6.93 -15.51 23.66
C VAL A 141 6.02 -16.19 22.66
N TYR A 142 4.86 -15.57 22.48
CA TYR A 142 3.81 -15.98 21.56
C TYR A 142 3.66 -14.93 20.47
N GLU A 143 3.49 -15.37 19.24
CA GLU A 143 3.07 -14.54 18.12
C GLU A 143 1.61 -14.83 17.78
N LYS A 144 0.82 -13.78 17.55
CA LYS A 144 -0.56 -13.91 17.10
C LYS A 144 -0.56 -14.35 15.63
N LEU A 145 -1.16 -15.48 15.33
CA LEU A 145 -1.36 -15.92 13.94
C LEU A 145 -2.71 -15.50 13.40
N SER A 146 -2.89 -15.70 12.10
CA SER A 146 -4.10 -15.27 11.44
C SER A 146 -5.36 -15.97 11.92
N ALA A 147 -6.48 -15.25 11.90
CA ALA A 147 -7.77 -15.78 12.29
C ALA A 147 -8.14 -16.96 11.37
N GLY A 148 -8.17 -18.18 11.93
CA GLY A 148 -8.39 -19.42 11.18
C GLY A 148 -7.23 -20.42 11.27
N SER A 149 -6.07 -20.00 11.78
CA SER A 149 -4.99 -20.93 12.13
C SER A 149 -5.42 -21.84 13.28
N PRO A 150 -5.20 -23.17 13.20
CA PRO A 150 -5.57 -24.10 14.27
C PRO A 150 -4.85 -23.83 15.60
N LEU A 151 -3.75 -23.06 15.54
CA LEU A 151 -2.96 -22.61 16.68
C LEU A 151 -2.88 -21.08 16.66
N MET A 152 -3.94 -20.39 17.09
CA MET A 152 -4.06 -18.92 17.01
C MET A 152 -2.92 -18.16 17.71
N TYR A 153 -2.21 -18.81 18.63
CA TYR A 153 -0.89 -18.39 19.08
C TYR A 153 0.09 -19.56 18.96
N SER A 154 1.25 -19.32 18.36
CA SER A 154 2.34 -20.28 18.37
C SER A 154 3.35 -19.93 19.46
N PRO A 155 3.66 -20.84 20.41
CA PRO A 155 4.84 -20.71 21.25
C PRO A 155 6.08 -20.98 20.38
N GLY A 156 7.18 -20.24 20.58
CA GLY A 156 8.38 -20.60 19.83
C GLY A 156 9.58 -19.67 19.90
N LEU A 157 9.43 -18.42 20.38
CA LEU A 157 10.57 -17.50 20.42
C LEU A 157 11.20 -17.46 21.81
N LEU A 158 12.13 -18.37 22.07
CA LEU A 158 12.95 -18.32 23.29
C LEU A 158 14.02 -17.22 23.15
N ILE A 159 13.68 -15.97 23.48
CA ILE A 159 14.67 -14.90 23.59
C ILE A 159 15.40 -15.03 24.93
N TRP A 160 16.66 -15.49 24.89
CA TRP A 160 17.53 -15.51 26.07
C TRP A 160 17.85 -14.08 26.53
N MET A 161 17.22 -13.59 27.59
CA MET A 161 17.84 -12.57 28.45
C MET A 161 18.48 -13.28 29.64
N ARG A 162 19.80 -13.52 29.61
CA ARG A 162 20.51 -14.03 30.79
C ARG A 162 20.87 -12.87 31.72
N GLN A 163 20.32 -12.88 32.93
CA GLN A 163 21.17 -12.70 34.11
C GLN A 163 21.15 -14.00 34.93
N GLY A 164 22.27 -14.74 34.85
CA GLY A 164 22.68 -15.78 35.80
C GLY A 164 21.68 -16.88 36.17
N ALA A 165 21.58 -17.94 35.37
CA ALA A 165 21.78 -19.34 35.79
C ALA A 165 21.28 -20.38 34.76
N ARG A 166 22.05 -21.46 34.69
CA ARG A 166 21.92 -22.82 34.11
C ARG A 166 20.91 -23.12 32.99
N LEU A 167 21.52 -23.61 31.91
CA LEU A 167 21.01 -24.13 30.64
C LEU A 167 20.23 -25.46 30.83
N PHE A 168 19.00 -25.52 30.31
CA PHE A 168 18.37 -26.79 29.93
C PHE A 168 17.83 -26.65 28.50
N LEU A 169 18.33 -27.49 27.60
CA LEU A 169 17.74 -27.72 26.29
C LEU A 169 16.54 -28.64 26.50
N ALA A 170 15.35 -28.25 26.07
CA ALA A 170 14.28 -29.19 25.77
C ALA A 170 13.96 -29.05 24.28
N VAL A 171 14.38 -30.03 23.49
CA VAL A 171 13.92 -30.19 22.12
C VAL A 171 12.53 -30.78 22.21
N GLY A 172 11.51 -30.06 21.73
CA GLY A 172 10.16 -30.59 21.59
C GLY A 172 10.14 -31.68 20.52
N HIS A 173 9.57 -32.83 20.86
CA HIS A 173 9.18 -33.88 19.91
C HIS A 173 7.87 -33.51 19.20
#